data_AF-A0A061SQA1-F1
#
_entry.id   AF-A0A061SQA1-F1
#
_cell.length_a   1.000
_cell.length_b   1.000
_cell.length_c   1.000
_cell.angle_alpha   90.00
_cell.angle_beta   90.00
_cell.angle_gamma   90.00
#
_symmetry.space_group_name_H-M   'P 1'
#
loop_
_entity.id
_entity.type
_entity.pdbx_description
1 polymer ?
#
loop_
_entity_poly.entity_id
_entity_poly.type
_entity_poly.pdbx_seq_one_letter_code
_entity_poly.pdbx_strand_id
1 'polypeptide(L)'
;MTHLDLTGAEVLLPGGLRVQTVSFAQGIMQAEQVGRIVDLTGFLVLPGIIDLHGDAFERHLAPRRGAMKQMNEGLIAAEAELAANGITTAVLAQFVSWEGGLRGLDFADQVFGAIRATAPDVVTDLRAQLRFETHMLDLYAELPDRIRQWGLSYVVFNDHLPHDRLAAGKTPKRMVGQALKAGRNPDVHLAMMQDMHARRGEVPAALDALCAILAEAGVQMGSHDDQTIEDRAIWRGRGVRVAEFPETQAAAEAAHAAGDAVVMGAPNVVRGGSHNGNLSAVDLIAMGMCDALASDYHYPSPRRAALMLADTGLCDLAAAWHLVSAGPAKVLGLADRGTLAPGMRADMVILHKDSRRVAATLAGGQFSYLSGEIAERFIG
;
A
#
# COMPACT_ATOMS: atom_id res chain seq x y z
N MET A 1 8.10 24.84 13.21
CA MET A 1 8.62 23.48 12.94
C MET A 1 9.31 22.95 14.17
N THR A 2 9.10 21.69 14.50
CA THR A 2 9.53 21.07 15.76
C THR A 2 11.01 20.68 15.70
N HIS A 3 11.76 21.01 16.75
CA HIS A 3 13.17 20.64 16.92
C HIS A 3 13.28 19.85 18.23
N LEU A 4 13.52 18.54 18.16
CA LEU A 4 13.49 17.66 19.34
C LEU A 4 14.67 16.70 19.35
N ASP A 5 15.10 16.39 20.57
CA ASP A 5 16.05 15.34 20.89
C ASP A 5 15.35 14.29 21.76
N LEU A 6 15.04 13.15 21.15
CA LEU A 6 14.37 12.02 21.80
C LEU A 6 15.42 11.14 22.49
N THR A 7 15.34 11.03 23.81
CA THR A 7 16.33 10.32 24.64
C THR A 7 15.69 9.14 25.38
N GLY A 8 16.47 8.24 25.98
CA GLY A 8 15.97 7.17 26.87
C GLY A 8 15.24 5.99 26.22
N ALA A 9 14.77 6.10 24.97
CA ALA A 9 14.13 5.01 24.24
C ALA A 9 15.14 4.03 23.61
N GLU A 10 14.68 2.81 23.34
CA GLU A 10 15.34 1.92 22.39
C GLU A 10 14.91 2.29 20.97
N VAL A 11 15.89 2.51 20.09
CA VAL A 11 15.67 2.97 18.72
C VAL A 11 16.05 1.83 17.77
N LEU A 12 15.16 1.50 16.83
CA LEU A 12 15.46 0.53 15.79
C LEU A 12 16.26 1.21 14.67
N LEU A 13 17.52 0.78 14.54
CA LEU A 13 18.46 1.25 13.54
C LEU A 13 18.89 0.07 12.67
N PRO A 14 19.61 0.27 11.54
CA PRO A 14 19.94 -0.82 10.63
C PRO A 14 20.68 -2.01 11.28
N GLY A 15 21.38 -1.78 12.40
CA GLY A 15 22.06 -2.81 13.19
C GLY A 15 21.24 -3.39 14.35
N GLY A 16 19.94 -3.12 14.43
CA GLY A 16 19.04 -3.58 15.51
C GLY A 16 18.66 -2.50 16.52
N LEU A 17 17.99 -2.93 17.59
CA LEU A 17 17.56 -2.06 18.69
C LEU A 17 18.76 -1.64 19.55
N ARG A 18 18.84 -0.35 19.87
CA ARG A 18 19.81 0.20 20.81
C ARG A 18 19.30 1.46 21.49
N VAL A 19 19.70 1.68 22.74
CA VAL A 19 19.42 2.95 23.42
C VAL A 19 20.28 4.04 22.79
N GLN A 20 19.65 4.97 22.10
CA GLN A 20 20.32 6.06 21.39
C GLN A 20 19.43 7.30 21.33
N THR A 21 20.03 8.48 21.33
CA THR A 21 19.31 9.73 21.04
C THR A 21 18.95 9.82 19.56
N VAL A 22 17.68 10.13 19.28
CA VAL A 22 17.20 10.49 17.95
C VAL A 22 16.91 11.98 17.92
N SER A 23 17.55 12.70 17.01
CA SER A 23 17.44 14.14 16.87
C SER A 23 16.82 14.49 15.53
N PHE A 24 15.88 15.43 15.49
CA PHE A 24 15.33 15.95 14.25
C PHE A 24 14.98 17.43 14.35
N ALA A 25 15.15 18.15 13.24
CA ALA A 25 14.79 19.55 13.09
C ALA A 25 14.20 19.76 11.70
N GLN A 26 13.18 20.61 11.61
CA GLN A 26 12.53 20.97 10.33
C GLN A 26 12.07 19.73 9.53
N GLY A 27 11.63 18.69 10.22
CA GLY A 27 11.16 17.45 9.61
C GLY A 27 12.24 16.52 9.07
N ILE A 28 13.51 16.80 9.35
CA ILE A 28 14.66 16.01 8.90
C ILE A 28 15.47 15.52 10.10
N MET A 29 15.86 14.25 10.06
CA MET A 29 16.73 13.59 11.03
C MET A 29 18.13 14.22 11.03
N GLN A 30 18.69 14.45 12.21
CA GLN A 30 19.96 15.15 12.42
C GLN A 30 21.02 14.21 13.02
N ALA A 31 22.29 14.50 12.75
CA ALA A 31 23.42 13.74 13.33
C ALA A 31 23.73 14.16 14.77
N GLU A 32 23.43 15.41 15.12
CA GLU A 32 23.70 16.00 16.43
C GLU A 32 22.39 16.42 17.11
N GLN A 33 22.48 16.72 18.40
CA GLN A 33 21.35 17.28 19.15
C GLN A 33 21.02 18.69 18.68
N VAL A 34 19.73 19.00 18.54
CA VAL A 34 19.26 20.21 17.85
C VAL A 34 18.14 20.96 18.55
N GLY A 35 17.60 20.42 19.65
CA GLY A 35 16.34 20.94 20.18
C GLY A 35 16.06 20.62 21.63
N ARG A 36 14.76 20.59 21.95
CA ARG A 36 14.32 20.28 23.30
C ARG A 36 14.43 18.79 23.54
N ILE A 37 15.03 18.41 24.67
CA ILE A 37 15.12 17.02 25.11
C ILE A 37 13.74 16.53 25.56
N VAL A 38 13.34 15.37 25.05
CA VAL A 38 12.17 14.63 25.50
C VAL A 38 12.63 13.23 25.91
N ASP A 39 12.40 12.87 27.17
CA ASP A 39 12.72 11.53 27.67
C ASP A 39 11.63 10.54 27.27
N LEU A 40 12.00 9.54 26.47
CA LEU A 40 11.16 8.45 25.99
C LEU A 40 11.54 7.11 26.65
N THR A 41 12.09 7.14 27.86
CA THR A 41 12.25 5.92 28.68
C THR A 41 10.91 5.18 28.77
N GLY A 42 10.93 3.87 28.46
CA GLY A 42 9.74 3.02 28.39
C GLY A 42 9.09 2.91 27.00
N PHE A 43 9.69 3.53 25.97
CA PHE A 43 9.21 3.48 24.59
C PHE A 43 10.24 2.87 23.63
N LEU A 44 9.74 2.43 22.48
CA LEU A 44 10.52 2.07 21.29
C LEU A 44 10.30 3.13 20.21
N VAL A 45 11.37 3.55 19.52
CA VAL A 45 11.29 4.44 18.36
C VAL A 45 11.69 3.65 17.12
N LEU A 46 10.76 3.53 16.17
CA LEU A 46 10.92 2.73 14.96
C LEU A 46 10.73 3.61 13.72
N PRO A 47 11.35 3.29 12.56
CA PRO A 47 11.02 3.93 11.30
C PRO A 47 9.51 3.90 11.04
N GLY A 48 8.95 5.01 10.53
CA GLY A 48 7.54 5.12 10.20
C GLY A 48 7.09 4.00 9.24
N ILE A 49 5.89 3.47 9.45
CA ILE A 49 5.34 2.46 8.54
C ILE A 49 4.98 3.12 7.21
N ILE A 50 5.34 2.46 6.12
CA ILE A 50 5.03 2.87 4.75
C ILE A 50 4.16 1.78 4.16
N ASP A 51 2.89 2.12 3.96
CA ASP A 51 1.91 1.21 3.38
C ASP A 51 1.78 1.47 1.89
N LEU A 52 2.22 0.51 1.07
CA LEU A 52 2.27 0.67 -0.39
C LEU A 52 1.00 0.22 -1.12
N HIS A 53 0.07 -0.44 -0.41
CA HIS A 53 -1.23 -0.83 -0.92
C HIS A 53 -2.23 -0.97 0.23
N GLY A 54 -3.25 -0.10 0.25
CA GLY A 54 -4.41 -0.23 1.13
C GLY A 54 -5.70 0.19 0.44
N ASP A 55 -6.68 -0.72 0.39
CA ASP A 55 -8.04 -0.45 -0.13
C ASP A 55 -9.06 -0.18 0.99
N ALA A 56 -8.62 -0.30 2.24
CA ALA A 56 -9.46 -0.19 3.42
C ALA A 56 -10.12 1.20 3.56
N PHE A 57 -9.55 2.26 2.98
CA PHE A 57 -10.10 3.62 3.02
C PHE A 57 -11.49 3.73 2.39
N GLU A 58 -11.84 2.84 1.46
CA GLU A 58 -13.16 2.82 0.83
C GLU A 58 -14.30 2.76 1.88
N ARG A 59 -14.07 2.11 3.04
CA ARG A 59 -15.05 2.02 4.13
C ARG A 59 -15.39 3.37 4.77
N HIS A 60 -14.46 4.32 4.70
CA HIS A 60 -14.66 5.69 5.18
C HIS A 60 -15.29 6.58 4.11
N LEU A 61 -15.00 6.33 2.83
CA LEU A 61 -15.56 7.13 1.73
C LEU A 61 -17.01 6.77 1.41
N ALA A 62 -17.35 5.49 1.50
CA ALA A 62 -18.67 4.98 1.16
C ALA A 62 -19.19 4.01 2.24
N PRO A 63 -19.37 4.47 3.50
CA PRO A 63 -19.88 3.62 4.58
C PRO A 63 -21.27 3.06 4.28
N ARG A 64 -22.04 3.78 3.44
CA ARG A 64 -23.31 3.32 2.85
C ARG A 64 -23.44 3.78 1.40
N ARG A 65 -24.10 2.98 0.57
CA ARG A 65 -24.32 3.29 -0.86
C ARG A 65 -25.13 4.58 -1.03
N GLY A 66 -24.64 5.49 -1.87
CA GLY A 66 -25.29 6.77 -2.16
C GLY A 66 -25.08 7.86 -1.09
N ALA A 67 -24.40 7.56 0.02
CA ALA A 67 -24.06 8.53 1.04
C ALA A 67 -22.68 9.15 0.74
N MET A 68 -22.59 9.93 -0.34
CA MET A 68 -21.35 10.64 -0.69
C MET A 68 -21.63 12.12 -0.87
N LYS A 69 -21.50 12.88 0.21
CA LYS A 69 -21.54 14.35 0.12
C LYS A 69 -20.17 14.98 0.35
N GLN A 70 -19.25 14.30 1.04
CA GLN A 70 -17.96 14.86 1.47
C GLN A 70 -16.86 13.77 1.53
N MET A 71 -16.25 13.43 0.38
CA MET A 71 -15.15 12.44 0.35
C MET A 71 -13.95 12.88 1.20
N ASN A 72 -13.65 14.18 1.26
CA ASN A 72 -12.54 14.72 2.03
C ASN A 72 -12.66 14.39 3.54
N GLU A 73 -13.87 14.47 4.10
CA GLU A 73 -14.13 14.08 5.51
C GLU A 73 -13.84 12.59 5.74
N GLY A 74 -14.23 11.74 4.78
CA GLY A 74 -13.91 10.30 4.82
C GLY A 74 -12.40 10.05 4.72
N LEU A 75 -11.67 10.82 3.91
CA LEU A 75 -10.21 10.74 3.83
C LEU A 75 -9.53 11.18 5.13
N ILE A 76 -10.03 12.24 5.79
CA ILE A 76 -9.54 12.67 7.11
C ILE A 76 -9.76 11.56 8.16
N ALA A 77 -10.93 10.91 8.16
CA ALA A 77 -11.19 9.79 9.05
C ALA A 77 -10.28 8.57 8.76
N ALA A 78 -10.03 8.28 7.48
CA ALA A 78 -9.08 7.24 7.08
C ALA A 78 -7.65 7.58 7.51
N GLU A 79 -7.22 8.84 7.36
CA GLU A 79 -5.91 9.32 7.80
C GLU A 79 -5.72 9.16 9.31
N ALA A 80 -6.74 9.49 10.11
CA ALA A 80 -6.69 9.28 11.55
C ALA A 80 -6.51 7.79 11.92
N GLU A 81 -7.16 6.86 11.19
CA GLU A 81 -6.97 5.41 11.38
C GLU A 81 -5.55 4.97 10.98
N LEU A 82 -5.02 5.48 9.86
CA LEU A 82 -3.65 5.22 9.41
C LEU A 82 -2.63 5.69 10.44
N ALA A 83 -2.76 6.94 10.91
CA ALA A 83 -1.89 7.54 11.90
C ALA A 83 -1.91 6.78 13.22
N ALA A 84 -3.09 6.38 13.71
CA ALA A 84 -3.24 5.57 14.92
C ALA A 84 -2.59 4.18 14.81
N ASN A 85 -2.31 3.70 13.59
CA ASN A 85 -1.64 2.42 13.33
C ASN A 85 -0.14 2.57 13.00
N GLY A 86 0.45 3.77 13.12
CA GLY A 86 1.88 4.00 12.90
C GLY A 86 2.27 4.26 11.45
N ILE A 87 1.29 4.44 10.57
CA ILE A 87 1.52 4.65 9.13
C ILE A 87 1.81 6.13 8.90
N THR A 88 2.96 6.41 8.30
CA THR A 88 3.49 7.76 8.03
C THR A 88 3.42 8.13 6.54
N THR A 89 3.34 7.11 5.69
CA THR A 89 3.11 7.21 4.24
C THR A 89 2.13 6.11 3.85
N ALA A 90 1.03 6.46 3.18
CA ALA A 90 -0.01 5.51 2.80
C ALA A 90 -0.39 5.67 1.32
N VAL A 91 -0.36 4.57 0.58
CA VAL A 91 -0.82 4.48 -0.79
C VAL A 91 -2.24 3.90 -0.81
N LEU A 92 -3.20 4.72 -1.19
CA LEU A 92 -4.62 4.39 -1.25
C LEU A 92 -4.96 3.82 -2.62
N ALA A 93 -5.34 2.54 -2.67
CA ALA A 93 -5.57 1.79 -3.90
C ALA A 93 -7.03 1.91 -4.37
N GLN A 94 -7.28 2.69 -5.43
CA GLN A 94 -8.60 2.85 -6.02
C GLN A 94 -8.71 2.07 -7.33
N PHE A 95 -9.77 1.28 -7.45
CA PHE A 95 -10.03 0.45 -8.61
C PHE A 95 -10.74 1.21 -9.74
N VAL A 96 -10.35 0.92 -10.99
CA VAL A 96 -11.12 1.17 -12.21
C VAL A 96 -11.29 -0.17 -12.92
N SER A 97 -12.52 -0.69 -12.90
CA SER A 97 -12.88 -2.02 -13.36
C SER A 97 -14.27 -2.07 -13.99
N TRP A 98 -14.50 -3.09 -14.81
CA TRP A 98 -15.79 -3.43 -15.39
C TRP A 98 -16.86 -3.66 -14.31
N GLU A 99 -16.49 -3.98 -13.07
CA GLU A 99 -17.40 -4.10 -11.92
C GLU A 99 -18.24 -2.82 -11.71
N GLY A 100 -17.73 -1.63 -12.06
CA GLY A 100 -18.47 -0.38 -11.96
C GLY A 100 -18.83 0.03 -10.52
N GLY A 101 -19.75 0.98 -10.36
CA GLY A 101 -20.08 1.53 -9.04
C GLY A 101 -18.86 2.20 -8.38
N LEU A 102 -18.49 1.75 -7.18
CA LEU A 102 -17.29 2.22 -6.47
C LEU A 102 -15.98 1.88 -7.19
N ARG A 103 -16.04 1.02 -8.22
CA ARG A 103 -14.89 0.62 -9.05
C ARG A 103 -15.01 1.17 -10.47
N GLY A 104 -15.91 2.13 -10.71
CA GLY A 104 -16.08 2.77 -12.01
C GLY A 104 -15.16 3.97 -12.20
N LEU A 105 -14.96 4.38 -13.45
CA LEU A 105 -14.14 5.53 -13.81
C LEU A 105 -14.61 6.84 -13.16
N ASP A 106 -15.91 7.15 -13.22
CA ASP A 106 -16.48 8.37 -12.62
C ASP A 106 -16.27 8.45 -11.11
N PHE A 107 -16.23 7.29 -10.44
CA PHE A 107 -15.96 7.22 -9.01
C PHE A 107 -14.47 7.42 -8.73
N ALA A 108 -13.60 6.80 -9.52
CA ALA A 108 -12.17 7.00 -9.43
C ALA A 108 -11.77 8.47 -9.68
N ASP A 109 -12.40 9.15 -10.64
CA ASP A 109 -12.22 10.60 -10.88
C ASP A 109 -12.47 11.41 -9.61
N GLN A 110 -13.57 11.10 -8.89
CA GLN A 110 -13.92 11.77 -7.63
C GLN A 110 -12.91 11.44 -6.52
N VAL A 111 -12.54 10.16 -6.37
CA VAL A 111 -11.62 9.70 -5.32
C VAL A 111 -10.23 10.27 -5.50
N PHE A 112 -9.65 10.18 -6.69
CA PHE A 112 -8.32 10.75 -6.95
C PHE A 112 -8.32 12.27 -6.84
N GLY A 113 -9.40 12.93 -7.28
CA GLY A 113 -9.60 14.36 -7.04
C GLY A 113 -9.62 14.71 -5.55
N ALA A 114 -10.34 13.93 -4.73
CA ALA A 114 -10.43 14.12 -3.29
C ALA A 114 -9.09 13.86 -2.57
N ILE A 115 -8.36 12.79 -2.93
CA ILE A 115 -7.04 12.48 -2.38
C ILE A 115 -6.07 13.64 -2.66
N ARG A 116 -6.01 14.11 -3.91
CA ARG A 116 -5.14 15.25 -4.27
C ARG A 116 -5.50 16.53 -3.52
N ALA A 117 -6.79 16.76 -3.29
CA ALA A 117 -7.25 17.94 -2.55
C ALA A 117 -6.99 17.86 -1.05
N THR A 118 -7.04 16.65 -0.46
CA THR A 118 -6.94 16.45 0.99
C THR A 118 -5.49 16.18 1.46
N ALA A 119 -4.65 15.57 0.62
CA ALA A 119 -3.28 15.21 0.97
C ALA A 119 -2.42 16.39 1.51
N PRO A 120 -2.53 17.63 0.99
CA PRO A 120 -1.78 18.78 1.55
C PRO A 120 -2.24 19.23 2.94
N ASP A 121 -3.45 18.87 3.35
CA ASP A 121 -4.08 19.35 4.59
C ASP A 121 -3.93 18.35 5.76
N VAL A 122 -3.33 17.18 5.52
CA VAL A 122 -3.09 16.14 6.52
C VAL A 122 -1.60 15.92 6.75
N VAL A 123 -1.25 15.30 7.88
CA VAL A 123 0.16 15.09 8.26
C VAL A 123 0.75 13.84 7.60
N THR A 124 -0.01 12.75 7.55
CA THR A 124 0.39 11.51 6.86
C THR A 124 0.57 11.76 5.36
N ASP A 125 1.66 11.26 4.76
CA ASP A 125 1.87 11.36 3.31
C ASP A 125 0.89 10.42 2.58
N LEU A 126 -0.23 10.97 2.12
CA LEU A 126 -1.25 10.24 1.37
C LEU A 126 -0.93 10.28 -0.13
N ARG A 127 -0.82 9.09 -0.71
CA ARG A 127 -0.56 8.86 -2.13
C ARG A 127 -1.68 8.01 -2.71
N ALA A 128 -1.88 8.08 -4.01
CA ALA A 128 -2.90 7.30 -4.70
C ALA A 128 -2.26 6.25 -5.62
N GLN A 129 -2.86 5.06 -5.65
CA GLN A 129 -2.58 4.02 -6.63
C GLN A 129 -3.83 3.73 -7.44
N LEU A 130 -3.66 3.60 -8.76
CA LEU A 130 -4.70 3.06 -9.63
C LEU A 130 -4.58 1.55 -9.74
N ARG A 131 -5.63 0.84 -9.36
CA ARG A 131 -5.86 -0.57 -9.69
C ARG A 131 -6.65 -0.67 -10.99
N PHE A 132 -5.99 -0.97 -12.09
CA PHE A 132 -6.59 -0.93 -13.42
C PHE A 132 -6.86 -2.33 -13.96
N GLU A 133 -8.12 -2.56 -14.33
CA GLU A 133 -8.56 -3.77 -14.99
C GLU A 133 -8.16 -3.76 -16.47
N THR A 134 -7.31 -4.70 -16.87
CA THR A 134 -6.66 -4.71 -18.19
C THR A 134 -7.64 -4.80 -19.36
N HIS A 135 -8.83 -5.36 -19.16
CA HIS A 135 -9.85 -5.52 -20.20
C HIS A 135 -10.71 -4.27 -20.45
N MET A 136 -10.45 -3.15 -19.78
CA MET A 136 -11.12 -1.86 -20.03
C MET A 136 -10.54 -1.16 -21.27
N LEU A 137 -10.52 -1.85 -22.41
CA LEU A 137 -9.86 -1.42 -23.66
C LEU A 137 -10.27 -0.02 -24.14
N ASP A 138 -11.53 0.35 -23.94
CA ASP A 138 -12.07 1.65 -24.38
C ASP A 138 -11.45 2.84 -23.62
N LEU A 139 -10.81 2.60 -22.47
CA LEU A 139 -10.18 3.65 -21.67
C LEU A 139 -8.71 3.89 -22.03
N TYR A 140 -8.05 3.00 -22.78
CA TYR A 140 -6.60 3.04 -22.98
C TYR A 140 -6.12 4.32 -23.66
N ALA A 141 -6.91 4.87 -24.59
CA ALA A 141 -6.54 6.08 -25.32
C ALA A 141 -6.48 7.33 -24.43
N GLU A 142 -7.35 7.43 -23.41
CA GLU A 142 -7.45 8.58 -22.52
C GLU A 142 -6.74 8.37 -21.17
N LEU A 143 -6.44 7.12 -20.81
CA LEU A 143 -5.91 6.76 -19.50
C LEU A 143 -4.58 7.48 -19.16
N PRO A 144 -3.59 7.63 -20.07
CA PRO A 144 -2.36 8.35 -19.76
C PRO A 144 -2.60 9.80 -19.33
N ASP A 145 -3.54 10.49 -19.98
CA ASP A 145 -3.88 11.87 -19.65
C ASP A 145 -4.61 11.96 -18.32
N ARG A 146 -5.50 11.00 -18.02
CA ARG A 146 -6.17 10.91 -16.72
C ARG A 146 -5.19 10.63 -15.59
N ILE A 147 -4.28 9.67 -15.74
CA ILE A 147 -3.21 9.35 -14.76
C ILE A 147 -2.40 10.61 -14.44
N ARG A 148 -2.03 11.39 -15.45
CA ARG A 148 -1.34 12.67 -15.27
C ARG A 148 -2.19 13.70 -14.53
N GLN A 149 -3.46 13.87 -14.91
CA GLN A 149 -4.37 14.81 -14.26
C GLN A 149 -4.66 14.44 -12.81
N TRP A 150 -4.79 13.15 -12.50
CA TRP A 150 -4.92 12.62 -11.15
C TRP A 150 -3.64 12.78 -10.33
N GLY A 151 -2.47 12.92 -10.98
CA GLY A 151 -1.17 13.04 -10.32
C GLY A 151 -0.64 11.70 -9.80
N LEU A 152 -1.00 10.60 -10.46
CA LEU A 152 -0.60 9.26 -10.03
C LEU A 152 0.84 8.95 -10.42
N SER A 153 1.54 8.31 -9.50
CA SER A 153 2.90 7.80 -9.71
C SER A 153 2.99 6.28 -9.60
N TYR A 154 1.86 5.60 -9.33
CA TYR A 154 1.81 4.15 -9.20
C TYR A 154 0.52 3.56 -9.78
N VAL A 155 0.67 2.62 -10.72
CA VAL A 155 -0.44 1.88 -11.37
C VAL A 155 -0.19 0.39 -11.21
N VAL A 156 -1.23 -0.36 -10.84
CA VAL A 156 -1.18 -1.80 -10.73
C VAL A 156 -2.25 -2.41 -11.61
N PHE A 157 -1.83 -3.33 -12.48
CA PHE A 157 -2.70 -4.00 -13.44
C PHE A 157 -3.26 -5.28 -12.84
N ASN A 158 -4.53 -5.56 -13.12
CA ASN A 158 -5.19 -6.79 -12.73
C ASN A 158 -6.14 -7.30 -13.83
N ASP A 159 -6.43 -8.59 -13.78
CA ASP A 159 -7.47 -9.22 -14.58
C ASP A 159 -8.34 -10.11 -13.69
N HIS A 160 -9.54 -9.64 -13.39
CA HIS A 160 -10.51 -10.38 -12.59
C HIS A 160 -11.68 -10.90 -13.41
N LEU A 161 -11.61 -10.82 -14.75
CA LEU A 161 -12.65 -11.42 -15.56
C LEU A 161 -12.66 -12.94 -15.35
N PRO A 162 -13.83 -13.57 -15.11
CA PRO A 162 -13.93 -15.00 -14.87
C PRO A 162 -13.88 -15.78 -16.19
N HIS A 163 -12.73 -15.69 -16.88
CA HIS A 163 -12.52 -16.18 -18.24
C HIS A 163 -12.92 -17.65 -18.41
N ASP A 164 -12.54 -18.54 -17.48
CA ASP A 164 -12.91 -19.97 -17.55
C ASP A 164 -14.42 -20.19 -17.59
N ARG A 165 -15.19 -19.38 -16.86
CA ARG A 165 -16.65 -19.49 -16.86
C ARG A 165 -17.25 -18.92 -18.13
N LEU A 166 -16.75 -17.78 -18.58
CA LEU A 166 -17.19 -17.12 -19.81
C LEU A 166 -16.92 -18.02 -21.04
N ALA A 167 -15.73 -18.61 -21.13
CA ALA A 167 -15.36 -19.58 -22.16
C ALA A 167 -16.23 -20.84 -22.12
N ALA A 168 -16.62 -21.30 -20.92
CA ALA A 168 -17.55 -22.42 -20.76
C ALA A 168 -19.03 -22.05 -20.99
N GLY A 169 -19.35 -20.82 -21.38
CA GLY A 169 -20.73 -20.33 -21.54
C GLY A 169 -21.54 -20.29 -20.24
N LYS A 170 -20.86 -20.31 -19.09
CA LYS A 170 -21.49 -20.34 -17.76
C LYS A 170 -21.57 -18.93 -17.19
N THR A 171 -22.72 -18.56 -16.64
CA THR A 171 -22.87 -17.31 -15.91
C THR A 171 -21.89 -17.25 -14.74
N PRO A 172 -21.15 -16.14 -14.58
CA PRO A 172 -20.26 -15.95 -13.43
C PRO A 172 -21.00 -16.01 -12.09
N LYS A 173 -20.30 -16.50 -11.06
CA LYS A 173 -20.84 -16.50 -9.69
C LYS A 173 -21.00 -15.04 -9.25
N ARG A 174 -22.10 -14.74 -8.53
CA ARG A 174 -22.40 -13.38 -8.00
C ARG A 174 -22.64 -12.29 -9.06
N MET A 175 -22.72 -12.63 -10.36
CA MET A 175 -22.93 -11.70 -11.48
C MET A 175 -24.12 -10.76 -11.25
N VAL A 176 -25.29 -11.30 -10.87
CA VAL A 176 -26.49 -10.48 -10.62
C VAL A 176 -26.23 -9.45 -9.51
N GLY A 177 -25.57 -9.87 -8.43
CA GLY A 177 -25.18 -8.98 -7.36
C GLY A 177 -24.27 -7.86 -7.86
N GLN A 178 -23.20 -8.19 -8.59
CA GLN A 178 -22.28 -7.22 -9.20
C GLN A 178 -22.99 -6.24 -10.14
N ALA A 179 -23.87 -6.72 -11.02
CA ALA A 179 -24.65 -5.89 -11.92
C ALA A 179 -25.51 -4.87 -11.16
N LEU A 180 -26.29 -5.33 -10.17
CA LEU A 180 -27.10 -4.47 -9.32
C LEU A 180 -26.23 -3.50 -8.52
N LYS A 181 -25.04 -3.95 -8.09
CA LYS A 181 -24.07 -3.10 -7.40
C LYS A 181 -23.56 -1.96 -8.29
N ALA A 182 -23.46 -2.19 -9.59
CA ALA A 182 -23.06 -1.23 -10.59
C ALA A 182 -24.23 -0.38 -11.12
N GLY A 183 -25.46 -0.63 -10.66
CA GLY A 183 -26.66 0.03 -11.20
C GLY A 183 -27.02 -0.43 -12.63
N ARG A 184 -26.58 -1.62 -13.05
CA ARG A 184 -26.81 -2.17 -14.39
C ARG A 184 -27.84 -3.29 -14.37
N ASN A 185 -28.52 -3.48 -15.51
CA ASN A 185 -29.29 -4.69 -15.76
C ASN A 185 -28.34 -5.92 -15.83
N PRO A 186 -28.66 -7.05 -15.17
CA PRO A 186 -27.81 -8.24 -15.15
C PRO A 186 -27.46 -8.81 -16.54
N ASP A 187 -28.40 -8.83 -17.47
CA ASP A 187 -28.17 -9.37 -18.82
C ASP A 187 -27.22 -8.46 -19.61
N VAL A 188 -27.39 -7.14 -19.47
CA VAL A 188 -26.48 -6.14 -20.06
C VAL A 188 -25.08 -6.27 -19.48
N HIS A 189 -24.97 -6.48 -18.16
CA HIS A 189 -23.68 -6.66 -17.50
C HIS A 189 -22.98 -7.95 -17.96
N LEU A 190 -23.72 -9.05 -18.10
CA LEU A 190 -23.19 -10.31 -18.61
C LEU A 190 -22.70 -10.16 -20.06
N ALA A 191 -23.50 -9.52 -20.93
CA ALA A 191 -23.12 -9.27 -22.31
C ALA A 191 -21.83 -8.44 -22.41
N MET A 192 -21.69 -7.42 -21.57
CA MET A 192 -20.46 -6.61 -21.46
C MET A 192 -19.25 -7.46 -21.05
N MET A 193 -19.37 -8.35 -20.06
CA MET A 193 -18.27 -9.25 -19.67
C MET A 193 -17.90 -10.24 -20.78
N GLN A 194 -18.90 -10.73 -21.52
CA GLN A 194 -18.69 -11.63 -22.66
C GLN A 194 -17.95 -10.92 -23.80
N ASP A 195 -18.32 -9.67 -24.10
CA ASP A 195 -17.64 -8.84 -25.10
C ASP A 195 -16.18 -8.60 -24.72
N MET A 196 -15.92 -8.18 -23.47
CA MET A 196 -14.55 -7.99 -22.96
C MET A 196 -13.71 -9.28 -23.07
N HIS A 197 -14.28 -10.44 -22.72
CA HIS A 197 -13.59 -11.72 -22.89
C HIS A 197 -13.34 -12.07 -24.37
N ALA A 198 -14.29 -11.78 -25.27
CA ALA A 198 -14.11 -12.00 -26.70
C ALA A 198 -12.95 -11.15 -27.26
N ARG A 199 -12.78 -9.94 -26.74
CA ARG A 199 -11.72 -8.98 -27.11
C ARG A 199 -10.38 -9.19 -26.41
N ARG A 200 -10.22 -10.23 -25.58
CA ARG A 200 -8.98 -10.49 -24.81
C ARG A 200 -7.70 -10.57 -25.65
N GLY A 201 -7.80 -10.90 -26.93
CA GLY A 201 -6.67 -10.91 -27.87
C GLY A 201 -6.10 -9.51 -28.19
N GLU A 202 -6.87 -8.44 -27.95
CA GLU A 202 -6.44 -7.05 -28.14
C GLU A 202 -5.62 -6.51 -26.96
N VAL A 203 -5.81 -7.08 -25.76
CA VAL A 203 -5.23 -6.60 -24.50
C VAL A 203 -3.69 -6.56 -24.50
N PRO A 204 -2.96 -7.59 -24.98
CA PRO A 204 -1.49 -7.57 -24.93
C PRO A 204 -0.87 -6.37 -25.66
N ALA A 205 -1.34 -6.09 -26.89
CA ALA A 205 -0.82 -4.98 -27.68
C ALA A 205 -1.20 -3.61 -27.08
N ALA A 206 -2.41 -3.50 -26.51
CA ALA A 206 -2.84 -2.30 -25.80
C ALA A 206 -1.98 -2.03 -24.55
N LEU A 207 -1.66 -3.08 -23.78
CA LEU A 207 -0.77 -2.99 -22.62
C LEU A 207 0.67 -2.64 -23.00
N ASP A 208 1.21 -3.23 -24.08
CA ASP A 208 2.56 -2.91 -24.54
C ASP A 208 2.69 -1.40 -24.82
N ALA A 209 1.70 -0.82 -25.51
CA ALA A 209 1.67 0.62 -25.78
C ALA A 209 1.49 1.46 -24.50
N LEU A 210 0.53 1.10 -23.64
CA LEU A 210 0.26 1.84 -22.41
C LEU A 210 1.46 1.82 -21.46
N CYS A 211 2.06 0.66 -21.21
CA CYS A 211 3.19 0.53 -20.30
C CYS A 211 4.41 1.33 -20.79
N ALA A 212 4.66 1.39 -22.10
CA ALA A 212 5.72 2.24 -22.65
C ALA A 212 5.50 3.73 -22.31
N ILE A 213 4.28 4.24 -22.51
CA ILE A 213 3.91 5.62 -22.18
C ILE A 213 4.06 5.90 -20.67
N LEU A 214 3.60 4.97 -19.83
CA LEU A 214 3.69 5.12 -18.37
C LEU A 214 5.14 5.06 -17.87
N ALA A 215 5.97 4.20 -18.45
CA ALA A 215 7.39 4.13 -18.14
C ALA A 215 8.13 5.44 -18.50
N GLU A 216 7.86 6.01 -19.68
CA GLU A 216 8.40 7.31 -20.09
C GLU A 216 7.96 8.45 -19.14
N ALA A 217 6.75 8.36 -18.59
CA ALA A 217 6.24 9.30 -17.60
C ALA A 217 6.79 9.06 -16.18
N GLY A 218 7.62 8.03 -15.96
CA GLY A 218 8.18 7.68 -14.65
C GLY A 218 7.15 7.11 -13.67
N VAL A 219 6.04 6.55 -14.17
CA VAL A 219 5.02 5.90 -13.34
C VAL A 219 5.50 4.51 -12.95
N GLN A 220 5.56 4.24 -11.65
CA GLN A 220 5.81 2.89 -11.14
C GLN A 220 4.67 1.98 -11.59
N MET A 221 5.01 0.75 -12.00
CA MET A 221 4.01 -0.22 -12.45
C MET A 221 4.15 -1.56 -11.73
N GLY A 222 3.01 -2.09 -11.29
CA GLY A 222 2.87 -3.43 -10.73
C GLY A 222 1.83 -4.27 -11.48
N SER A 223 1.89 -5.57 -11.25
CA SER A 223 0.85 -6.54 -11.61
C SER A 223 0.32 -7.18 -10.34
N HIS A 224 -0.93 -7.62 -10.39
CA HIS A 224 -1.59 -8.24 -9.25
C HIS A 224 -1.97 -9.69 -9.54
N ASP A 225 -1.91 -10.55 -8.52
CA ASP A 225 -2.30 -11.97 -8.58
C ASP A 225 -1.57 -12.78 -9.66
N ASP A 226 -0.27 -12.54 -9.84
CA ASP A 226 0.52 -13.31 -10.82
C ASP A 226 0.51 -14.81 -10.46
N GLN A 227 0.21 -15.66 -11.44
CA GLN A 227 0.05 -17.10 -11.23
C GLN A 227 1.17 -17.95 -11.84
N THR A 228 1.80 -17.49 -12.92
CA THR A 228 2.80 -18.27 -13.64
C THR A 228 4.12 -17.54 -13.83
N ILE A 229 5.17 -18.30 -14.17
CA ILE A 229 6.50 -17.75 -14.53
C ILE A 229 6.39 -16.94 -15.82
N GLU A 230 5.57 -17.42 -16.75
CA GLU A 230 5.30 -16.80 -18.05
C GLU A 230 4.62 -15.43 -17.88
N ASP A 231 3.60 -15.32 -17.00
CA ASP A 231 2.95 -14.05 -16.68
C ASP A 231 3.97 -13.03 -16.16
N ARG A 232 4.84 -13.45 -15.23
CA ARG A 232 5.91 -12.59 -14.72
C ARG A 232 6.87 -12.14 -15.80
N ALA A 233 7.28 -13.03 -16.70
CA ALA A 233 8.18 -12.69 -17.79
C ALA A 233 7.53 -11.68 -18.76
N ILE A 234 6.25 -11.85 -19.05
CA ILE A 234 5.46 -10.95 -19.89
C ILE A 234 5.36 -9.56 -19.26
N TRP A 235 4.99 -9.46 -17.98
CA TRP A 235 4.94 -8.18 -17.25
C TRP A 235 6.29 -7.49 -17.19
N ARG A 236 7.36 -8.25 -16.93
CA ARG A 236 8.73 -7.74 -16.95
C ARG A 236 9.10 -7.19 -18.33
N GLY A 237 8.70 -7.86 -19.41
CA GLY A 237 8.89 -7.37 -20.77
C GLY A 237 8.30 -5.98 -21.02
N ARG A 238 7.22 -5.64 -20.30
CA ARG A 238 6.55 -4.32 -20.33
C ARG A 238 7.13 -3.27 -19.39
N GLY A 239 8.20 -3.57 -18.66
CA GLY A 239 8.73 -2.65 -17.64
C GLY A 239 7.99 -2.69 -16.30
N VAL A 240 7.03 -3.61 -16.11
CA VAL A 240 6.36 -3.81 -14.82
C VAL A 240 7.31 -4.58 -13.90
N ARG A 241 7.64 -4.01 -12.74
CA ARG A 241 8.70 -4.50 -11.83
C ARG A 241 8.23 -4.81 -10.42
N VAL A 242 6.93 -4.65 -10.14
CA VAL A 242 6.32 -5.04 -8.87
C VAL A 242 5.34 -6.17 -9.13
N ALA A 243 5.49 -7.25 -8.37
CA ALA A 243 4.50 -8.32 -8.26
C ALA A 243 3.76 -8.15 -6.94
N GLU A 244 2.53 -7.63 -7.01
CA GLU A 244 1.64 -7.51 -5.86
C GLU A 244 0.82 -8.80 -5.67
N PHE A 245 0.94 -9.40 -4.50
CA PHE A 245 0.19 -10.58 -4.06
C PHE A 245 0.22 -11.75 -5.07
N PRO A 246 1.40 -12.21 -5.53
CA PRO A 246 1.47 -13.40 -6.40
C PRO A 246 0.76 -14.59 -5.74
N GLU A 247 -0.04 -15.32 -6.51
CA GLU A 247 -0.88 -16.40 -5.99
C GLU A 247 -0.12 -17.73 -5.85
N THR A 248 1.00 -17.88 -6.58
CA THR A 248 1.80 -19.12 -6.61
C THR A 248 3.26 -18.87 -6.26
N GLN A 249 3.88 -19.89 -5.67
CA GLN A 249 5.30 -19.87 -5.35
C GLN A 249 6.16 -19.66 -6.61
N ALA A 250 5.80 -20.31 -7.71
CA ALA A 250 6.54 -20.20 -8.98
C ALA A 250 6.56 -18.75 -9.51
N ALA A 251 5.44 -18.02 -9.41
CA ALA A 251 5.40 -16.62 -9.80
C ALA A 251 6.25 -15.73 -8.86
N ALA A 252 6.16 -15.95 -7.54
CA ALA A 252 6.97 -15.20 -6.58
C ALA A 252 8.48 -15.46 -6.74
N GLU A 253 8.88 -16.71 -6.94
CA GLU A 253 10.26 -17.10 -7.22
C GLU A 253 10.77 -16.47 -8.52
N ALA A 254 9.96 -16.48 -9.58
CA ALA A 254 10.31 -15.85 -10.86
C ALA A 254 10.46 -14.33 -10.73
N ALA A 255 9.61 -13.67 -9.94
CA ALA A 255 9.73 -12.26 -9.63
C ALA A 255 11.03 -11.97 -8.88
N HIS A 256 11.27 -12.66 -7.76
CA HIS A 256 12.45 -12.48 -6.92
C HIS A 256 13.76 -12.78 -7.66
N ALA A 257 13.85 -13.90 -8.37
CA ALA A 257 15.05 -14.32 -9.10
C ALA A 257 15.47 -13.32 -10.19
N ALA A 258 14.52 -12.55 -10.71
CA ALA A 258 14.78 -11.54 -11.73
C ALA A 258 14.79 -10.10 -11.17
N GLY A 259 14.79 -9.95 -9.85
CA GLY A 259 14.95 -8.67 -9.15
C GLY A 259 13.72 -7.78 -9.14
N ASP A 260 12.52 -8.32 -9.41
CA ASP A 260 11.28 -7.60 -9.15
C ASP A 260 11.00 -7.54 -7.65
N ALA A 261 10.30 -6.49 -7.24
CA ALA A 261 9.78 -6.40 -5.89
C ALA A 261 8.57 -7.32 -5.72
N VAL A 262 8.56 -8.12 -4.66
CA VAL A 262 7.42 -8.95 -4.26
C VAL A 262 6.74 -8.32 -3.04
N VAL A 263 5.44 -8.05 -3.18
CA VAL A 263 4.62 -7.45 -2.13
C VAL A 263 3.59 -8.47 -1.67
N MET A 264 3.50 -8.67 -0.35
CA MET A 264 2.48 -9.54 0.23
C MET A 264 1.55 -8.79 1.19
N GLY A 265 0.34 -9.32 1.37
CA GLY A 265 -0.60 -8.81 2.36
C GLY A 265 -0.18 -9.13 3.78
N ALA A 266 0.07 -8.11 4.58
CA ALA A 266 0.29 -8.24 6.01
C ALA A 266 -0.84 -9.01 6.73
N PRO A 267 -2.14 -8.89 6.37
CA PRO A 267 -3.19 -9.70 7.00
C PRO A 267 -2.96 -11.21 6.84
N ASN A 268 -2.34 -11.66 5.73
CA ASN A 268 -2.06 -13.07 5.49
C ASN A 268 -0.91 -13.59 6.36
N VAL A 269 0.03 -12.73 6.75
CA VAL A 269 1.06 -13.04 7.76
C VAL A 269 0.41 -13.20 9.13
N VAL A 270 -0.41 -12.22 9.55
CA VAL A 270 -1.05 -12.20 10.88
C VAL A 270 -2.00 -13.39 11.09
N ARG A 271 -2.63 -13.89 10.01
CA ARG A 271 -3.52 -15.04 10.08
C ARG A 271 -2.77 -16.37 10.30
N GLY A 272 -1.48 -16.44 9.99
CA GLY A 272 -0.62 -17.60 10.29
C GLY A 272 -0.85 -18.84 9.42
N GLY A 273 -1.47 -18.72 8.25
CA GLY A 273 -1.63 -19.84 7.31
C GLY A 273 -2.24 -19.43 5.96
N SER A 274 -1.99 -20.22 4.91
CA SER A 274 -2.70 -20.08 3.64
C SER A 274 -4.03 -20.80 3.72
N HIS A 275 -5.13 -20.05 3.69
CA HIS A 275 -6.43 -20.65 3.51
C HIS A 275 -6.61 -20.86 2.00
N ASN A 276 -6.81 -22.12 1.60
CA ASN A 276 -7.14 -22.58 0.23
C ASN A 276 -5.98 -23.13 -0.63
N GLY A 277 -4.80 -23.40 -0.07
CA GLY A 277 -3.67 -23.96 -0.85
C GLY A 277 -2.95 -22.92 -1.72
N ASN A 278 -3.28 -21.63 -1.54
CA ASN A 278 -2.55 -20.50 -2.11
C ASN A 278 -1.19 -20.33 -1.42
N LEU A 279 -0.33 -19.53 -2.03
CA LEU A 279 1.00 -19.17 -1.50
C LEU A 279 0.92 -18.59 -0.08
N SER A 280 1.78 -19.09 0.81
CA SER A 280 1.94 -18.58 2.18
C SER A 280 2.85 -17.36 2.21
N ALA A 281 2.35 -16.22 2.69
CA ALA A 281 3.17 -15.02 2.89
C ALA A 281 4.30 -15.25 3.90
N VAL A 282 4.07 -16.06 4.94
CA VAL A 282 5.10 -16.42 5.93
C VAL A 282 6.22 -17.22 5.28
N ASP A 283 5.88 -18.16 4.40
CA ASP A 283 6.88 -19.01 3.75
C ASP A 283 7.74 -18.19 2.79
N LEU A 284 7.14 -17.28 2.01
CA LEU A 284 7.91 -16.35 1.17
C LEU A 284 8.88 -15.48 1.97
N ILE A 285 8.46 -14.98 3.12
CA ILE A 285 9.33 -14.20 4.01
C ILE A 285 10.47 -15.08 4.53
N ALA A 286 10.16 -16.31 4.96
CA ALA A 286 11.16 -17.27 5.43
C ALA A 286 12.20 -17.62 4.35
N MET A 287 11.77 -17.63 3.08
CA MET A 287 12.64 -17.85 1.92
C MET A 287 13.37 -16.58 1.46
N GLY A 288 13.14 -15.42 2.08
CA GLY A 288 13.76 -14.15 1.69
C GLY A 288 13.22 -13.57 0.37
N MET A 289 12.03 -14.01 -0.05
CA MET A 289 11.41 -13.68 -1.34
C MET A 289 10.34 -12.58 -1.23
N CYS A 290 10.20 -11.93 -0.08
CA CYS A 290 9.24 -10.86 0.15
C CYS A 290 9.98 -9.56 0.43
N ASP A 291 9.73 -8.50 -0.34
CA ASP A 291 10.38 -7.20 -0.19
C ASP A 291 9.56 -6.25 0.68
N ALA A 292 8.23 -6.41 0.68
CA ALA A 292 7.33 -5.50 1.37
C ALA A 292 6.02 -6.15 1.80
N LEU A 293 5.46 -5.61 2.89
CA LEU A 293 4.15 -5.98 3.43
C LEU A 293 3.20 -4.80 3.37
N ALA A 294 2.06 -5.01 2.72
CA ALA A 294 1.01 -4.01 2.57
C ALA A 294 -0.18 -4.29 3.50
N SER A 295 -0.91 -3.25 3.89
CA SER A 295 -2.04 -3.39 4.80
C SER A 295 -3.24 -4.07 4.18
N ASP A 296 -3.37 -3.99 2.85
CA ASP A 296 -4.50 -4.54 2.10
C ASP A 296 -5.81 -3.95 2.69
N TYR A 297 -6.75 -4.78 3.10
CA TYR A 297 -8.01 -4.33 3.71
C TYR A 297 -7.92 -3.98 5.22
N HIS A 298 -6.73 -4.04 5.86
CA HIS A 298 -6.62 -3.93 7.33
C HIS A 298 -5.32 -3.25 7.83
N TYR A 299 -5.40 -1.94 8.09
CA TYR A 299 -4.31 -1.07 8.57
C TYR A 299 -3.52 -1.52 9.80
N PRO A 300 -4.09 -2.20 10.81
CA PRO A 300 -3.29 -2.72 11.91
C PRO A 300 -2.30 -3.82 11.52
N SER A 301 -2.49 -4.46 10.35
CA SER A 301 -1.76 -5.66 9.97
C SER A 301 -0.26 -5.48 9.77
N PRO A 302 0.27 -4.43 9.08
CA PRO A 302 1.73 -4.30 8.86
C PRO A 302 2.52 -4.32 10.17
N ARG A 303 2.15 -3.48 11.13
CA ARG A 303 2.76 -3.48 12.48
C ARG A 303 2.67 -4.84 13.14
N ARG A 304 1.48 -5.45 13.13
CA ARG A 304 1.25 -6.75 13.77
C ARG A 304 2.06 -7.87 13.12
N ALA A 305 2.19 -7.86 11.79
CA ALA A 305 2.98 -8.81 11.04
C ALA A 305 4.46 -8.68 11.39
N ALA A 306 5.04 -7.48 11.34
CA ALA A 306 6.44 -7.26 11.68
C ALA A 306 6.77 -7.69 13.12
N LEU A 307 5.93 -7.33 14.09
CA LEU A 307 6.11 -7.76 15.49
C LEU A 307 5.97 -9.28 15.65
N MET A 308 4.98 -9.90 14.98
CA MET A 308 4.78 -11.34 15.02
C MET A 308 5.96 -12.10 14.44
N LEU A 309 6.50 -11.66 13.30
CA LEU A 309 7.68 -12.29 12.65
C LEU A 309 8.91 -12.25 13.56
N ALA A 310 9.10 -11.13 14.28
CA ALA A 310 10.16 -11.00 15.27
C ALA A 310 9.94 -11.89 16.49
N ASP A 311 8.71 -11.96 17.01
CA ASP A 311 8.37 -12.76 18.20
C ASP A 311 8.47 -14.27 17.96
N THR A 312 8.11 -14.73 16.76
CA THR A 312 8.24 -16.14 16.40
C THR A 312 9.68 -16.53 16.10
N GLY A 313 10.59 -15.56 16.00
CA GLY A 313 11.99 -15.79 15.66
C GLY A 313 12.21 -16.15 14.19
N LEU A 314 11.24 -15.86 13.31
CA LEU A 314 11.41 -16.09 11.88
C LEU A 314 12.51 -15.20 11.30
N CYS A 315 12.57 -13.95 11.76
CA CYS A 315 13.65 -13.02 11.52
C CYS A 315 13.81 -12.07 12.71
N ASP A 316 14.92 -11.32 12.78
CA ASP A 316 15.06 -10.28 13.80
C ASP A 316 14.12 -9.09 13.55
N LEU A 317 13.94 -8.23 14.55
CA LEU A 317 13.05 -7.08 14.43
C LEU A 317 13.47 -6.12 13.29
N ALA A 318 14.76 -5.97 13.01
CA ALA A 318 15.22 -5.07 11.96
C ALA A 318 14.81 -5.58 10.58
N ALA A 319 15.00 -6.87 10.31
CA ALA A 319 14.56 -7.54 9.10
C ALA A 319 13.02 -7.56 8.97
N ALA A 320 12.31 -7.83 10.07
CA ALA A 320 10.85 -7.79 10.06
C ALA A 320 10.30 -6.38 9.80
N TRP A 321 10.90 -5.35 10.41
CA TRP A 321 10.47 -3.97 10.22
C TRP A 321 10.86 -3.39 8.86
N HIS A 322 11.93 -3.90 8.25
CA HIS A 322 12.31 -3.58 6.88
C HIS A 322 11.14 -3.77 5.92
N LEU A 323 10.41 -4.88 6.07
CA LEU A 323 9.25 -5.22 5.23
C LEU A 323 8.10 -4.21 5.29
N VAL A 324 8.03 -3.37 6.34
CA VAL A 324 6.94 -2.40 6.53
C VAL A 324 7.42 -0.95 6.47
N SER A 325 8.70 -0.72 6.18
CA SER A 325 9.29 0.62 6.12
C SER A 325 10.28 0.75 4.95
N ALA A 326 11.57 0.42 5.14
CA ALA A 326 12.59 0.57 4.10
C ALA A 326 12.31 -0.24 2.80
N GLY A 327 11.72 -1.43 2.90
CA GLY A 327 11.29 -2.24 1.76
C GLY A 327 10.25 -1.52 0.91
N PRO A 328 9.07 -1.18 1.46
CA PRO A 328 8.08 -0.34 0.79
C PRO A 328 8.63 0.98 0.24
N ALA A 329 9.52 1.67 0.98
CA ALA A 329 10.18 2.89 0.51
C ALA A 329 10.97 2.63 -0.78
N LYS A 330 11.74 1.55 -0.84
CA LYS A 330 12.49 1.13 -2.02
C LYS A 330 11.56 0.79 -3.20
N VAL A 331 10.45 0.09 -2.96
CA VAL A 331 9.47 -0.24 -4.00
C VAL A 331 8.86 1.02 -4.62
N LEU A 332 8.59 2.03 -3.80
CA LEU A 332 8.03 3.32 -4.23
C LEU A 332 9.08 4.32 -4.73
N GLY A 333 10.37 3.98 -4.72
CA GLY A 333 11.46 4.89 -5.08
C GLY A 333 11.68 6.05 -4.11
N LEU A 334 11.21 5.93 -2.86
CA LEU A 334 11.33 6.95 -1.81
C LEU A 334 12.67 6.81 -1.09
N ALA A 335 13.69 7.53 -1.55
CA ALA A 335 15.04 7.49 -0.99
C ALA A 335 15.22 8.35 0.29
N ASP A 336 14.21 9.15 0.65
CA ASP A 336 14.26 10.11 1.75
C ASP A 336 13.73 9.55 3.08
N ARG A 337 13.29 8.29 3.13
CA ARG A 337 12.61 7.72 4.31
C ARG A 337 12.78 6.20 4.40
N GLY A 338 12.14 5.59 5.40
CA GLY A 338 12.20 4.15 5.66
C GLY A 338 13.28 3.74 6.66
N THR A 339 14.15 4.68 7.08
CA THR A 339 15.16 4.48 8.11
C THR A 339 15.31 5.74 8.97
N LEU A 340 15.84 5.59 10.18
CA LEU A 340 16.14 6.70 11.09
C LEU A 340 17.63 7.07 11.01
N ALA A 341 18.02 7.74 9.93
CA ALA A 341 19.40 8.16 9.69
C ALA A 341 19.48 9.67 9.37
N PRO A 342 20.60 10.35 9.67
CA PRO A 342 20.75 11.78 9.34
C PRO A 342 20.47 12.09 7.87
N GLY A 343 19.75 13.18 7.60
CA GLY A 343 19.32 13.58 6.26
C GLY A 343 18.02 12.92 5.78
N MET A 344 17.52 11.88 6.46
CA MET A 344 16.21 11.28 6.17
C MET A 344 15.08 12.14 6.72
N ARG A 345 13.90 12.07 6.09
CA ARG A 345 12.64 12.58 6.62
C ARG A 345 12.38 11.95 7.99
N ALA A 346 11.95 12.78 8.95
CA ALA A 346 11.66 12.38 10.32
C ALA A 346 10.30 11.64 10.42
N ASP A 347 10.24 10.47 9.79
CA ASP A 347 9.11 9.55 9.79
C ASP A 347 9.34 8.46 10.83
N MET A 348 8.53 8.44 11.88
CA MET A 348 8.71 7.48 12.97
C MET A 348 7.38 7.09 13.60
N VAL A 349 7.34 5.86 14.11
CA VAL A 349 6.30 5.38 15.01
C VAL A 349 6.94 5.08 16.36
N ILE A 350 6.29 5.55 17.41
CA ILE A 350 6.72 5.35 18.79
C ILE A 350 5.75 4.39 19.45
N LEU A 351 6.26 3.27 19.95
CA LEU A 351 5.47 2.25 20.64
C LEU A 351 5.77 2.26 22.12
N HIS A 352 4.78 1.95 22.95
CA HIS A 352 5.05 1.51 24.32
C HIS A 352 5.91 0.24 24.28
N LYS A 353 6.99 0.17 25.08
CA LYS A 353 7.93 -0.95 25.04
C LYS A 353 7.28 -2.30 25.33
N ASP A 354 6.47 -2.38 26.37
CA ASP A 354 5.88 -3.65 26.81
C ASP A 354 4.63 -4.03 26.02
N SER A 355 3.68 -3.10 25.88
CA SER A 355 2.40 -3.38 25.21
C SER A 355 2.49 -3.31 23.68
N ARG A 356 3.54 -2.70 23.14
CA ARG A 356 3.78 -2.44 21.71
C ARG A 356 2.64 -1.67 21.01
N ARG A 357 1.77 -1.04 21.80
CA ARG A 357 0.72 -0.14 21.30
C ARG A 357 1.37 1.14 20.78
N VAL A 358 0.83 1.67 19.68
CA VAL A 358 1.23 2.96 19.13
C VAL A 358 0.91 4.04 20.17
N ALA A 359 1.93 4.82 20.51
CA ALA A 359 1.86 5.95 21.43
C ALA A 359 1.96 7.28 20.67
N ALA A 360 2.76 7.32 19.61
CA ALA A 360 2.83 8.45 18.70
C ALA A 360 3.20 8.01 17.27
N THR A 361 2.79 8.80 16.29
CA THR A 361 3.17 8.68 14.88
C THR A 361 3.55 10.05 14.37
N LEU A 362 4.74 10.16 13.77
CA LEU A 362 5.23 11.39 13.19
C LEU A 362 5.54 11.16 11.71
N ALA A 363 5.07 12.07 10.87
CA ALA A 363 5.44 12.14 9.46
C ALA A 363 6.08 13.50 9.18
N GLY A 364 7.31 13.51 8.67
CA GLY A 364 8.10 14.73 8.47
C GLY A 364 8.27 15.55 9.76
N GLY A 365 8.45 14.88 10.90
CA GLY A 365 8.61 15.52 12.21
C GLY A 365 7.36 16.19 12.78
N GLN A 366 6.20 15.98 12.16
CA GLN A 366 4.89 16.46 12.64
C GLN A 366 4.07 15.29 13.17
N PHE A 367 3.36 15.47 14.28
CA PHE A 367 2.52 14.44 14.87
C PHE A 367 1.22 14.28 14.07
N SER A 368 0.99 13.11 13.49
CA SER A 368 -0.33 12.69 12.98
C SER A 368 -1.14 11.95 14.04
N TYR A 369 -0.46 11.36 15.03
CA TYR A 369 -1.09 10.72 16.18
C TYR A 369 -0.23 10.90 17.43
N LEU A 370 -0.86 11.20 18.57
CA LEU A 370 -0.22 11.32 19.86
C LEU A 370 -1.23 10.97 20.97
N SER A 371 -0.93 9.97 21.80
CA SER A 371 -1.89 9.49 22.81
C SER A 371 -1.23 8.99 24.09
N GLY A 372 -1.82 9.33 25.23
CA GLY A 372 -1.42 8.85 26.55
C GLY A 372 -0.23 9.61 27.15
N GLU A 373 0.51 8.96 28.06
CA GLU A 373 1.60 9.53 28.85
C GLU A 373 2.67 10.25 28.01
N ILE A 374 2.98 9.71 26.82
CA ILE A 374 3.97 10.32 25.94
C ILE A 374 3.58 11.74 25.50
N ALA A 375 2.28 12.03 25.41
CA ALA A 375 1.78 13.35 25.04
C ALA A 375 2.19 14.42 26.07
N GLU A 376 2.13 14.09 27.37
CA GLU A 376 2.54 14.97 28.46
C GLU A 376 4.03 15.32 28.33
N ARG A 377 4.87 14.32 28.02
CA ARG A 377 6.31 14.52 27.80
C ARG A 377 6.61 15.43 26.61
N PHE A 378 5.78 15.39 25.56
CA PHE A 378 5.91 16.28 24.41
C PHE A 378 5.30 17.66 24.64
N ILE A 379 4.34 17.85 25.54
CA ILE A 379 3.75 19.17 25.81
C ILE A 379 4.64 19.97 26.77
N GLY A 380 5.28 19.30 27.74
CA GLY A 380 6.12 19.94 28.77
C GLY A 380 5.40 20.03 30.10
#